data_AF-A0AAV6CAG4-F1
#
_entry.id   AF-A0AAV6CAG4-F1
#
_cell.length_a   1.000
_cell.length_b   1.000
_cell.length_c   1.000
_cell.angle_alpha   90.00
_cell.angle_beta   90.00
_cell.angle_gamma   90.00
#
_symmetry.space_group_name_H-M   'P 1'
#
loop_
_entity.id
_entity.type
_entity.pdbx_description
1 polymer ?
#
loop_
_entity_poly.entity_id
_entity_poly.type
_entity_poly.pdbx_seq_one_letter_code
_entity_poly.pdbx_strand_id
1 'polypeptide(L)'
;MELKSILEALLFSSQRPLTPKELRDILNKVAAEQTPEGSEVKPTRHKEDEVAETLESLAKELNELGRSFRLICVAGAWQFVSQPEYAPWLKALVGEKNRPSRLSAPALETLAIIAYRQPLTRAEVEQIRGVSVDGVMQTLVERGLVEAVGRAEVVGRPVTYGTTRLFLEYFGLAKLEDLPAADELRKIVVQKPEQLLTADATARPGTEAVPAGATAAEGTGGEESKETPGQGTGPTIEGASGSVPAEGQSSNPAAEGSER
;
A
#
# COMPACT_ATOMS: atom_id res chain seq x y z
N MET A 1 -29.69 -26.72 -0.32
CA MET A 1 -28.89 -25.88 -1.24
C MET A 1 -27.45 -26.32 -1.09
N GLU A 2 -26.68 -26.38 -2.18
CA GLU A 2 -25.24 -26.70 -2.08
C GLU A 2 -24.47 -25.54 -1.44
N LEU A 3 -23.62 -25.83 -0.46
CA LEU A 3 -22.83 -24.83 0.26
C LEU A 3 -21.96 -24.00 -0.69
N LYS A 4 -21.40 -24.65 -1.72
CA LYS A 4 -20.60 -24.02 -2.79
C LYS A 4 -21.37 -22.89 -3.49
N SER A 5 -22.61 -23.13 -3.91
CA SER A 5 -23.43 -22.14 -4.63
C SER A 5 -23.83 -20.95 -3.75
N ILE A 6 -24.01 -21.17 -2.44
CA ILE A 6 -24.26 -20.07 -1.49
C ILE A 6 -23.01 -19.21 -1.34
N LEU A 7 -21.83 -19.83 -1.16
CA LEU A 7 -20.55 -19.14 -1.04
C LEU A 7 -20.21 -18.36 -2.32
N GLU A 8 -20.43 -18.96 -3.50
CA GLU A 8 -20.29 -18.30 -4.80
C GLU A 8 -21.19 -17.06 -4.90
N ALA A 9 -22.48 -17.18 -4.59
CA ALA A 9 -23.43 -16.07 -4.64
C ALA A 9 -23.07 -14.93 -3.66
N LEU A 10 -22.64 -15.27 -2.43
CA LEU A 10 -22.17 -14.31 -1.43
C LEU A 10 -20.93 -13.55 -1.92
N LEU A 11 -19.93 -14.28 -2.43
CA LEU A 11 -18.67 -13.72 -2.92
C LEU A 11 -18.84 -12.90 -4.20
N PHE A 12 -19.75 -13.32 -5.09
CA PHE A 12 -20.07 -12.58 -6.32
C PHE A 12 -20.82 -11.27 -6.01
N SER A 13 -21.72 -11.29 -5.01
CA SER A 13 -22.42 -10.08 -4.56
C SER A 13 -21.53 -9.14 -3.74
N SER A 14 -20.47 -9.64 -3.09
CA SER A 14 -19.55 -8.81 -2.31
C SER A 14 -18.53 -8.11 -3.20
N GLN A 15 -18.61 -6.79 -3.29
CA GLN A 15 -17.59 -5.95 -3.96
C GLN A 15 -16.32 -5.76 -3.10
N ARG A 16 -16.05 -6.66 -2.16
CA ARG A 16 -14.92 -6.62 -1.22
C ARG A 16 -14.49 -8.04 -0.86
N PRO A 17 -13.22 -8.27 -0.50
CA PRO A 17 -12.79 -9.57 0.03
C PRO A 17 -13.52 -9.90 1.35
N LEU A 18 -13.89 -11.18 1.50
CA LEU A 18 -14.59 -11.72 2.68
C LEU A 18 -13.76 -12.79 3.36
N THR A 19 -13.59 -12.70 4.68
CA THR A 19 -12.92 -13.77 5.45
C THR A 19 -13.82 -15.00 5.60
N PRO A 20 -13.26 -16.23 5.74
CA PRO A 20 -14.04 -17.42 6.09
C PRO A 20 -14.88 -17.25 7.36
N LYS A 21 -14.40 -16.44 8.32
CA LYS A 21 -15.13 -16.04 9.53
C LYS A 21 -16.41 -15.28 9.22
N GLU A 22 -16.33 -14.23 8.39
CA GLU A 22 -17.49 -13.45 7.97
C GLU A 22 -18.51 -14.30 7.20
N LEU A 23 -18.03 -15.15 6.28
CA LEU A 23 -18.88 -16.06 5.50
C LEU A 23 -19.61 -17.04 6.42
N ARG A 24 -18.90 -17.69 7.35
CA ARG A 24 -19.49 -18.56 8.39
C ARG A 24 -20.53 -17.81 9.23
N ASP A 25 -20.24 -16.58 9.64
CA ASP A 25 -21.14 -15.81 10.51
C ASP A 25 -22.40 -15.34 9.77
N ILE A 26 -22.31 -15.09 8.46
CA ILE A 26 -23.48 -14.85 7.59
C ILE A 26 -24.31 -16.14 7.43
N LEU A 27 -23.67 -17.27 7.11
CA LEU A 27 -24.34 -18.56 6.98
C LEU A 27 -25.10 -18.95 8.26
N ASN A 28 -24.47 -18.78 9.44
CA ASN A 28 -25.08 -19.08 10.73
C ASN A 28 -26.27 -18.16 11.07
N LYS A 29 -26.24 -16.88 10.66
CA LYS A 29 -27.38 -15.95 10.83
C LYS A 29 -28.57 -16.39 9.97
N VAL A 30 -28.33 -16.65 8.69
CA VAL A 30 -29.38 -17.08 7.76
C VAL A 30 -29.96 -18.44 8.19
N ALA A 31 -29.14 -19.37 8.67
CA ALA A 31 -29.62 -20.64 9.22
C ALA A 31 -30.51 -20.46 10.47
N ALA A 32 -30.23 -19.47 11.32
CA ALA A 32 -31.07 -19.14 12.46
C ALA A 32 -32.40 -18.48 12.05
N GLU A 33 -32.38 -17.59 11.05
CA GLU A 33 -33.58 -16.91 10.53
C GLU A 33 -34.48 -17.83 9.68
N GLN A 34 -33.89 -18.79 8.96
CA GLN A 34 -34.61 -19.79 8.13
C GLN A 34 -35.09 -21.01 8.92
N THR A 35 -34.95 -21.03 10.25
CA THR A 35 -35.50 -22.08 11.11
C THR A 35 -36.71 -21.53 11.88
N PRO A 36 -37.96 -21.73 11.40
CA PRO A 36 -39.14 -21.44 12.20
C PRO A 36 -39.20 -22.35 13.42
N GLU A 37 -39.86 -21.91 14.49
CA GLU A 37 -40.17 -22.72 15.66
C GLU A 37 -40.95 -23.99 15.25
N GLY A 38 -40.26 -25.13 15.18
CA GLY A 38 -40.88 -26.44 14.91
C GLY A 38 -40.16 -27.39 13.93
N SER A 39 -39.05 -26.99 13.30
CA SER A 39 -38.29 -27.92 12.43
C SER A 39 -37.18 -28.66 13.19
N GLU A 40 -37.17 -29.99 13.16
CA GLU A 40 -36.15 -30.85 13.79
C GLU A 40 -34.78 -30.82 13.10
N VAL A 41 -34.63 -30.05 12.01
CA VAL A 41 -33.37 -29.90 11.29
C VAL A 41 -32.41 -29.05 12.12
N LYS A 42 -31.52 -29.73 12.84
CA LYS A 42 -30.38 -29.14 13.56
C LYS A 42 -29.70 -28.08 12.66
N PRO A 43 -29.56 -26.81 13.10
CA PRO A 43 -28.94 -25.80 12.26
C PRO A 43 -27.52 -26.26 11.90
N THR A 44 -27.22 -26.35 10.61
CA THR A 44 -25.89 -26.71 10.10
C THR A 44 -24.93 -25.58 10.42
N ARG A 45 -24.39 -25.62 11.64
CA ARG A 45 -23.29 -24.77 12.09
C ARG A 45 -22.03 -25.19 11.36
N HIS A 46 -21.82 -24.61 10.18
CA HIS A 46 -20.62 -24.81 9.40
C HIS A 46 -19.40 -24.39 10.23
N LYS A 47 -18.35 -25.22 10.21
CA LYS A 47 -17.07 -24.85 10.82
C LYS A 47 -16.33 -23.86 9.92
N GLU A 48 -15.40 -23.10 10.50
CA GLU A 48 -14.53 -22.21 9.73
C GLU A 48 -13.67 -23.00 8.72
N ASP A 49 -13.19 -24.17 9.14
CA ASP A 49 -12.39 -25.09 8.33
C ASP A 49 -13.20 -25.64 7.14
N GLU A 50 -14.45 -26.04 7.37
CA GLU A 50 -15.37 -26.54 6.33
C GLU A 50 -15.67 -25.48 5.26
N VAL A 51 -15.84 -24.22 5.67
CA VAL A 51 -15.99 -23.09 4.74
C VAL A 51 -14.70 -22.88 3.96
N ALA A 52 -13.52 -22.94 4.60
CA ALA A 52 -12.23 -22.78 3.93
C ALA A 52 -11.96 -23.89 2.91
N GLU A 53 -12.16 -25.16 3.27
CA GLU A 53 -12.02 -26.33 2.38
C GLU A 53 -12.99 -26.22 1.17
N THR A 54 -14.22 -25.78 1.41
CA THR A 54 -15.22 -25.59 0.35
C THR A 54 -14.81 -24.47 -0.63
N LEU A 55 -14.23 -23.38 -0.13
CA LEU A 55 -13.70 -22.29 -0.94
C LEU A 55 -12.47 -22.71 -1.75
N GLU A 56 -11.59 -23.53 -1.20
CA GLU A 56 -10.46 -24.11 -1.95
C GLU A 56 -10.93 -25.06 -3.06
N SER A 57 -11.95 -25.89 -2.80
CA SER A 57 -12.58 -26.74 -3.82
C SER A 57 -13.17 -25.89 -4.95
N LEU A 58 -13.97 -24.88 -4.59
CA LEU A 58 -14.59 -23.95 -5.55
C LEU A 58 -13.55 -23.19 -6.38
N ALA A 59 -12.44 -22.78 -5.77
CA ALA A 59 -11.35 -22.12 -6.48
C ALA A 59 -10.66 -23.05 -7.49
N LYS A 60 -10.49 -24.34 -7.18
CA LYS A 60 -9.94 -25.34 -8.11
C LYS A 60 -10.89 -25.56 -9.29
N GLU A 61 -12.17 -25.82 -9.01
CA GLU A 61 -13.23 -26.02 -10.02
C GLU A 61 -13.35 -24.83 -10.99
N LEU A 62 -13.33 -23.59 -10.48
CA LEU A 62 -13.41 -22.38 -11.31
C LEU A 62 -12.17 -22.18 -12.20
N ASN A 63 -10.98 -22.57 -11.75
CA ASN A 63 -9.76 -22.52 -12.55
C ASN A 63 -9.77 -23.61 -13.64
N GLU A 64 -10.21 -24.83 -13.32
CA GLU A 64 -10.37 -25.94 -14.28
C GLU A 64 -11.41 -25.63 -15.37
N LEU A 65 -12.47 -24.90 -15.02
CA LEU A 65 -13.49 -24.42 -15.96
C LEU A 65 -13.00 -23.32 -16.93
N GLY A 66 -11.77 -22.81 -16.78
CA GLY A 66 -11.18 -21.84 -17.70
C GLY A 66 -11.95 -20.53 -17.83
N ARG A 67 -12.62 -20.07 -16.76
CA ARG A 67 -13.45 -18.86 -16.79
C ARG A 67 -12.60 -17.59 -16.85
N SER A 68 -13.20 -16.51 -17.35
CA SER A 68 -12.57 -15.18 -17.44
C SER A 68 -12.31 -14.51 -16.09
N PHE A 69 -12.86 -15.09 -15.02
CA PHE A 69 -12.60 -14.76 -13.63
C PHE A 69 -12.16 -16.01 -12.86
N ARG A 70 -11.47 -15.80 -11.75
CA ARG A 70 -11.04 -16.82 -10.81
C ARG A 70 -11.31 -16.37 -9.38
N LEU A 71 -11.43 -17.34 -8.48
CA LEU A 71 -11.51 -17.10 -7.04
C LEU A 71 -10.09 -17.15 -6.45
N ILE A 72 -9.68 -16.13 -5.70
CA ILE A 72 -8.37 -16.09 -5.03
C ILE A 72 -8.50 -15.80 -3.53
N CYS A 73 -7.60 -16.38 -2.73
CA CYS A 73 -7.42 -16.02 -1.34
C CYS A 73 -6.32 -14.95 -1.24
N VAL A 74 -6.69 -13.76 -0.75
CA VAL A 74 -5.82 -12.61 -0.55
C VAL A 74 -5.91 -12.23 0.91
N ALA A 75 -4.76 -12.26 1.58
CA ALA A 75 -4.61 -11.91 2.98
C ALA A 75 -5.61 -12.64 3.91
N GLY A 76 -5.90 -13.92 3.65
CA GLY A 76 -6.86 -14.73 4.40
C GLY A 76 -8.34 -14.43 4.14
N ALA A 77 -8.64 -13.62 3.11
CA ALA A 77 -9.98 -13.31 2.65
C ALA A 77 -10.14 -13.68 1.16
N TRP A 78 -11.34 -14.08 0.76
CA TRP A 78 -11.62 -14.59 -0.58
C TRP A 78 -12.34 -13.53 -1.42
N GLN A 79 -11.98 -13.44 -2.71
CA GLN A 79 -12.63 -12.56 -3.68
C GLN A 79 -12.52 -13.08 -5.11
N PHE A 80 -13.49 -12.71 -5.95
CA PHE A 80 -13.40 -12.87 -7.39
C PHE A 80 -12.48 -11.83 -8.02
N VAL A 81 -11.60 -12.27 -8.91
CA VAL A 81 -10.79 -11.40 -9.77
C VAL A 81 -10.82 -11.86 -11.21
N SER A 82 -10.71 -10.92 -12.15
CA SER A 82 -10.48 -11.22 -13.56
C SER A 82 -9.15 -11.95 -13.78
N GLN A 83 -9.07 -12.84 -14.77
CA GLN A 83 -7.79 -13.39 -15.22
C GLN A 83 -6.88 -12.26 -15.75
N PRO A 84 -5.55 -12.35 -15.56
CA PRO A 84 -4.59 -11.30 -15.93
C PRO A 84 -4.54 -11.04 -17.44
N GLU A 85 -4.93 -12.03 -18.25
CA GLU A 85 -5.06 -11.92 -19.70
C GLU A 85 -5.98 -10.76 -20.10
N TYR A 86 -7.10 -10.55 -19.38
CA TYR A 86 -8.06 -9.48 -19.69
C TYR A 86 -7.64 -8.09 -19.18
N ALA A 87 -6.49 -7.97 -18.52
CA ALA A 87 -6.02 -6.70 -17.96
C ALA A 87 -5.92 -5.53 -18.97
N PRO A 88 -5.59 -5.70 -20.27
CA PRO A 88 -5.59 -4.60 -21.24
C PRO A 88 -6.97 -3.96 -21.46
N TRP A 89 -8.04 -4.77 -21.51
CA TRP A 89 -9.41 -4.26 -21.69
C TRP A 89 -9.93 -3.61 -20.41
N LEU A 90 -9.63 -4.18 -19.24
CA LEU A 90 -9.98 -3.61 -17.94
C LEU A 90 -9.24 -2.30 -17.65
N LYS A 91 -8.01 -2.14 -18.17
CA LYS A 91 -7.28 -0.85 -18.17
C LYS A 91 -8.04 0.22 -18.94
N ALA A 92 -8.56 -0.10 -20.12
CA ALA A 92 -9.32 0.86 -20.92
C ALA A 92 -10.65 1.26 -20.24
N LEU A 93 -11.30 0.34 -19.52
CA LEU A 93 -12.54 0.60 -18.77
C LEU A 93 -12.32 1.50 -17.53
N VAL A 94 -11.31 1.20 -16.71
CA VAL A 94 -11.10 1.88 -15.41
C VAL A 94 -10.23 3.14 -15.54
N GLY A 95 -9.42 3.22 -16.61
CA GLY A 95 -8.46 4.30 -16.83
C GLY A 95 -7.22 4.23 -15.92
N GLU A 96 -6.16 4.94 -16.30
CA GLU A 96 -4.90 4.94 -15.56
C GLU A 96 -5.01 5.66 -14.20
N LYS A 97 -5.90 6.65 -14.08
CA LYS A 97 -6.00 7.58 -12.94
C LYS A 97 -6.46 6.94 -11.63
N ASN A 98 -7.20 5.83 -11.70
CA ASN A 98 -7.72 5.13 -10.51
C ASN A 98 -6.77 4.07 -9.95
N ARG A 99 -5.52 3.97 -10.46
CA ARG A 99 -4.52 3.06 -9.88
C ARG A 99 -3.73 3.71 -8.74
N PRO A 100 -3.42 2.96 -7.66
CA PRO A 100 -2.44 3.39 -6.68
C PRO A 100 -1.07 3.56 -7.37
N SER A 101 -0.41 4.68 -7.07
CA SER A 101 0.93 4.99 -7.61
C SER A 101 1.92 3.88 -7.28
N ARG A 102 2.65 3.39 -8.29
CA ARG A 102 3.64 2.31 -8.15
C ARG A 102 4.70 2.69 -7.10
N LEU A 103 5.14 1.70 -6.32
CA LEU A 103 6.32 1.86 -5.48
C LEU A 103 7.57 2.02 -6.36
N SER A 104 8.47 2.90 -5.95
CA SER A 104 9.79 3.05 -6.58
C SER A 104 10.69 1.87 -6.23
N ALA A 105 11.76 1.62 -7.01
CA ALA A 105 12.70 0.54 -6.73
C ALA A 105 13.31 0.63 -5.30
N PRO A 106 13.76 1.80 -4.80
CA PRO A 106 14.24 1.93 -3.42
C PRO A 106 13.17 1.61 -2.37
N ALA A 107 11.89 1.81 -2.66
CA ALA A 107 10.80 1.47 -1.75
C ALA A 107 10.48 -0.03 -1.74
N LEU A 108 10.53 -0.69 -2.90
CA LEU A 108 10.41 -2.14 -3.01
C LEU A 108 11.57 -2.86 -2.30
N GLU A 109 12.80 -2.36 -2.42
CA GLU A 109 13.98 -2.91 -1.73
C GLU A 109 13.84 -2.83 -0.20
N THR A 110 13.46 -1.67 0.35
CA THR A 110 13.20 -1.54 1.79
C THR A 110 12.06 -2.45 2.25
N LEU A 111 10.96 -2.48 1.49
CA LEU A 111 9.78 -3.28 1.84
C LEU A 111 10.09 -4.78 1.84
N ALA A 112 10.92 -5.25 0.90
CA ALA A 112 11.39 -6.64 0.86
C ALA A 112 12.22 -6.98 2.12
N ILE A 113 13.17 -6.13 2.51
CA ILE A 113 13.98 -6.36 3.74
C ILE A 113 13.08 -6.52 4.96
N ILE A 114 12.06 -5.66 5.11
CA ILE A 114 11.11 -5.73 6.22
C ILE A 114 10.29 -7.02 6.14
N ALA A 115 9.69 -7.33 4.99
CA ALA A 115 8.85 -8.52 4.80
C ALA A 115 9.59 -9.84 5.10
N TYR A 116 10.87 -9.95 4.71
CA TYR A 116 11.66 -11.15 4.95
C TYR A 116 12.24 -11.23 6.36
N ARG A 117 12.58 -10.12 7.02
CA ARG A 117 13.35 -10.11 8.28
C ARG A 117 12.63 -9.59 9.52
N GLN A 118 11.37 -9.15 9.41
CA GLN A 118 10.62 -8.58 10.53
C GLN A 118 10.61 -9.49 11.79
N PRO A 119 10.56 -8.90 13.00
CA PRO A 119 10.56 -7.46 13.29
C PRO A 119 11.95 -6.82 13.21
N LEU A 120 12.09 -5.69 12.51
CA LEU A 120 13.35 -4.93 12.40
C LEU A 120 13.19 -3.46 12.82
N THR A 121 14.25 -2.87 13.35
CA THR A 121 14.36 -1.42 13.61
C THR A 121 14.77 -0.66 12.34
N ARG A 122 14.54 0.66 12.33
CA ARG A 122 14.98 1.53 11.21
C ARG A 122 16.49 1.45 10.96
N ALA A 123 17.29 1.45 12.03
CA ALA A 123 18.75 1.43 11.93
C ALA A 123 19.27 0.12 11.31
N GLU A 124 18.66 -1.02 11.62
CA GLU A 124 19.00 -2.31 10.99
C GLU A 124 18.66 -2.32 9.49
N VAL A 125 17.52 -1.73 9.10
CA VAL A 125 17.14 -1.58 7.68
C VAL A 125 18.12 -0.67 6.93
N GLU A 126 18.53 0.45 7.52
CA GLU A 126 19.54 1.36 6.98
C GLU A 126 20.91 0.68 6.83
N GLN A 127 21.34 -0.09 7.84
CA GLN A 127 22.58 -0.86 7.82
C GLN A 127 22.58 -1.92 6.70
N ILE A 128 21.45 -2.60 6.46
CA ILE A 128 21.32 -3.58 5.37
C ILE A 128 21.31 -2.89 3.99
N ARG A 129 20.70 -1.71 3.87
CA ARG A 129 20.65 -0.94 2.60
C ARG A 129 21.94 -0.18 2.28
N GLY A 130 22.73 0.19 3.28
CA GLY A 130 23.92 1.04 3.15
C GLY A 130 23.62 2.51 2.78
N VAL A 131 22.35 2.92 2.82
CA VAL A 131 21.87 4.28 2.49
C VAL A 131 20.69 4.66 3.39
N SER A 132 20.52 5.96 3.65
CA SER A 132 19.41 6.46 4.47
C SER A 132 18.05 6.06 3.90
N VAL A 133 17.18 5.56 4.79
CA VAL A 133 15.85 5.04 4.43
C VAL A 133 14.69 5.89 4.96
N ASP A 134 14.95 7.03 5.62
CA ASP A 134 13.91 7.81 6.34
C ASP A 134 12.68 8.15 5.47
N GLY A 135 12.90 8.79 4.31
CA GLY A 135 11.81 9.16 3.41
C GLY A 135 11.05 7.95 2.82
N VAL A 136 11.75 6.82 2.63
CA VAL A 136 11.15 5.58 2.15
C VAL A 136 10.31 4.92 3.26
N MET A 137 10.84 4.85 4.48
CA MET A 137 10.12 4.33 5.65
C MET A 137 8.85 5.13 5.93
N GLN A 138 8.94 6.46 5.89
CA GLN A 138 7.79 7.35 6.04
C GLN A 138 6.74 7.06 4.96
N THR A 139 7.15 6.96 3.69
CA THR A 139 6.25 6.64 2.56
C THR A 139 5.58 5.26 2.72
N LEU A 140 6.29 4.25 3.22
CA LEU A 140 5.74 2.89 3.42
C LEU A 140 4.74 2.83 4.58
N VAL A 141 4.96 3.62 5.64
CA VAL A 141 4.06 3.75 6.79
C VAL A 141 2.81 4.56 6.42
N GLU A 142 2.96 5.68 5.71
CA GLU A 142 1.83 6.50 5.21
C GLU A 142 0.93 5.72 4.25
N ARG A 143 1.52 4.84 3.43
CA ARG A 143 0.78 3.92 2.55
C ARG A 143 0.20 2.71 3.28
N GLY A 144 0.41 2.58 4.59
CA GLY A 144 -0.11 1.49 5.41
C GLY A 144 0.45 0.10 5.05
N LEU A 145 1.58 0.02 4.32
CA LEU A 145 2.22 -1.26 3.96
C LEU A 145 3.10 -1.79 5.09
N VAL A 146 3.59 -0.90 5.95
CA VAL A 146 4.43 -1.18 7.11
C VAL A 146 3.86 -0.47 8.33
N GLU A 147 3.84 -1.14 9.48
CA GLU A 147 3.41 -0.58 10.76
C GLU A 147 4.47 -0.81 11.87
N ALA A 148 4.30 -0.10 12.99
CA ALA A 148 5.11 -0.28 14.19
C ALA A 148 4.57 -1.46 15.02
N VAL A 149 5.31 -2.56 15.07
CA VAL A 149 4.91 -3.80 15.76
C VAL A 149 5.35 -3.82 17.23
N GLY A 150 6.38 -3.04 17.59
CA GLY A 150 6.86 -2.98 18.97
C GLY A 150 8.06 -2.07 19.18
N ARG A 151 8.88 -2.41 20.18
CA ARG A 151 10.18 -1.77 20.47
C ARG A 151 11.22 -2.86 20.79
N ALA A 152 12.45 -2.68 20.32
CA ALA A 152 13.52 -3.63 20.55
C ALA A 152 14.09 -3.54 21.99
N GLU A 153 14.50 -4.67 22.55
CA GLU A 153 15.15 -4.77 23.86
C GLU A 153 16.66 -4.45 23.79
N VAL A 154 16.97 -3.25 23.28
CA VAL A 154 18.33 -2.70 23.20
C VAL A 154 18.36 -1.27 23.73
N VAL A 155 19.56 -0.72 23.90
CA VAL A 155 19.76 0.67 24.37
C VAL A 155 19.00 1.64 23.45
N GLY A 156 18.28 2.59 24.05
CA GLY A 156 17.41 3.53 23.34
C GLY A 156 16.01 3.00 22.97
N ARG A 157 15.75 1.69 23.12
CA ARG A 157 14.46 1.03 22.81
C ARG A 157 13.80 1.49 21.48
N PRO A 158 14.54 1.42 20.34
CA PRO A 158 14.03 1.84 19.05
C PRO A 158 12.78 1.07 18.63
N VAL A 159 11.91 1.73 17.86
CA VAL A 159 10.68 1.13 17.31
C VAL A 159 11.03 0.05 16.29
N THR A 160 10.34 -1.10 16.39
CA THR A 160 10.41 -2.18 15.41
C THR A 160 9.21 -2.16 14.47
N TYR A 161 9.47 -2.47 13.21
CA TYR A 161 8.53 -2.39 12.10
C TYR A 161 8.26 -3.78 11.50
N GLY A 162 7.08 -3.91 10.90
CA GLY A 162 6.65 -5.10 10.15
C GLY A 162 5.58 -4.78 9.12
N THR A 163 5.29 -5.73 8.23
CA THR A 163 4.28 -5.67 7.17
C THR A 163 2.87 -5.83 7.71
N THR A 164 1.93 -5.07 7.15
CA THR A 164 0.51 -5.08 7.55
C THR A 164 -0.32 -6.12 6.77
N ARG A 165 -1.63 -6.19 7.08
CA ARG A 165 -2.61 -6.89 6.22
C ARG A 165 -2.65 -6.32 4.80
N LEU A 166 -2.53 -5.00 4.64
CA LEU A 166 -2.55 -4.32 3.34
C LEU A 166 -1.34 -4.68 2.47
N PHE A 167 -0.19 -5.04 3.06
CA PHE A 167 0.93 -5.61 2.30
C PHE A 167 0.53 -6.93 1.63
N LEU A 168 -0.08 -7.85 2.38
CA LEU A 168 -0.55 -9.13 1.81
C LEU A 168 -1.60 -8.90 0.72
N GLU A 169 -2.47 -7.91 0.88
CA GLU A 169 -3.43 -7.50 -0.14
C GLU A 169 -2.77 -6.95 -1.41
N TYR A 170 -1.81 -6.05 -1.25
CA TYR A 170 -1.08 -5.41 -2.36
C TYR A 170 -0.28 -6.41 -3.20
N PHE A 171 0.28 -7.46 -2.57
CA PHE A 171 1.05 -8.51 -3.24
C PHE A 171 0.21 -9.76 -3.59
N GLY A 172 -1.06 -9.82 -3.21
CA GLY A 172 -1.96 -10.95 -3.52
C GLY A 172 -1.60 -12.26 -2.80
N LEU A 173 -0.97 -12.16 -1.62
CA LEU A 173 -0.52 -13.31 -0.81
C LEU A 173 -1.58 -13.67 0.23
N ALA A 174 -1.80 -14.96 0.53
CA ALA A 174 -2.74 -15.35 1.58
C ALA A 174 -2.11 -15.19 2.98
N LYS A 175 -0.83 -15.53 3.09
CA LYS A 175 0.01 -15.46 4.30
C LYS A 175 1.41 -14.92 3.97
N LEU A 176 2.14 -14.51 5.01
CA LEU A 176 3.55 -14.11 4.89
C LEU A 176 4.48 -15.30 4.56
N GLU A 177 4.03 -16.52 4.85
CA GLU A 177 4.71 -17.78 4.53
C GLU A 177 4.75 -18.03 3.02
N ASP A 178 3.83 -17.46 2.25
CA ASP A 178 3.76 -17.61 0.79
C ASP A 178 4.84 -16.80 0.03
N LEU A 179 5.69 -16.06 0.75
CA LEU A 179 6.79 -15.29 0.15
C LEU A 179 7.90 -16.23 -0.38
N PRO A 180 8.30 -16.11 -1.66
CA PRO A 180 9.32 -16.97 -2.24
C PRO A 180 10.66 -16.83 -1.51
N ALA A 181 11.33 -17.96 -1.25
CA ALA A 181 12.62 -18.02 -0.55
C ALA A 181 12.65 -17.41 0.87
N ALA A 182 11.50 -17.30 1.55
CA ALA A 182 11.43 -16.80 2.93
C ALA A 182 12.38 -17.55 3.89
N ASP A 183 12.49 -18.88 3.76
CA ASP A 183 13.35 -19.71 4.61
C ASP A 183 14.85 -19.64 4.33
N GLU A 184 15.25 -19.16 3.16
CA GLU A 184 16.67 -18.96 2.82
C GLU A 184 17.11 -17.57 3.28
N LEU A 185 16.33 -16.54 2.94
CA LEU A 185 16.67 -15.17 3.29
C LEU A 185 16.64 -14.97 4.82
N ARG A 186 15.68 -15.53 5.56
CA ARG A 186 15.61 -15.41 7.04
C ARG A 186 16.85 -15.91 7.79
N LYS A 187 17.64 -16.82 7.22
CA LYS A 187 18.80 -17.44 7.89
C LYS A 187 20.07 -16.59 7.94
N ILE A 188 20.15 -15.51 7.15
CA ILE A 188 21.30 -14.59 7.19
C ILE A 188 21.29 -13.80 8.51
N VAL A 189 22.08 -14.24 9.49
CA VAL A 189 22.23 -13.55 10.78
C VAL A 189 22.89 -12.20 10.52
N VAL A 190 22.13 -11.11 10.66
CA VAL A 190 22.71 -9.77 10.80
C VAL A 190 23.48 -9.79 12.12
N GLN A 191 24.78 -9.52 12.07
CA GLN A 191 25.57 -9.43 13.29
C GLN A 191 25.04 -8.27 14.13
N LYS A 192 24.43 -8.62 15.27
CA LYS A 192 24.03 -7.68 16.31
C LYS A 192 25.31 -6.92 16.72
N PRO A 193 25.34 -5.58 16.64
CA PRO A 193 26.59 -4.84 16.80
C PRO A 193 27.20 -5.12 18.17
N GLU A 194 28.49 -5.41 18.18
CA GLU A 194 29.28 -5.38 19.39
C GLU A 194 29.20 -3.98 20.02
N GLN A 195 29.29 -3.95 21.34
CA GLN A 195 28.94 -2.78 22.14
C GLN A 195 29.75 -1.56 21.71
N LEU A 196 29.08 -0.41 21.58
CA LEU A 196 29.75 0.89 21.60
C LEU A 196 30.46 1.03 22.94
N LEU A 197 31.74 0.66 22.97
CA LEU A 197 32.62 0.88 24.09
C LEU A 197 32.71 2.37 24.32
N THR A 198 32.00 2.85 25.34
CA THR A 198 32.20 4.19 25.88
C THR A 198 33.65 4.31 26.30
N ALA A 199 34.43 5.12 25.58
CA ALA A 199 35.80 5.42 25.97
C ALA A 199 35.77 6.05 27.37
N ASP A 200 36.42 5.38 28.32
CA ASP A 200 36.39 5.74 29.72
C ASP A 200 37.05 7.12 29.92
N ALA A 201 36.37 8.00 30.64
CA ALA A 201 36.75 9.41 30.79
C ALA A 201 37.78 9.60 31.91
N THR A 202 38.90 8.86 31.85
CA THR A 202 39.90 8.81 32.93
C THR A 202 41.35 8.90 32.44
N ALA A 203 41.74 10.02 31.83
CA ALA A 203 43.14 10.49 31.85
C ALA A 203 43.26 12.01 31.58
N ARG A 204 43.61 12.78 32.61
CA ARG A 204 44.36 14.04 32.43
C ARG A 204 45.84 13.72 32.59
N PRO A 205 46.69 14.20 31.68
CA PRO A 205 47.59 15.31 32.03
C PRO A 205 47.54 16.41 30.95
N GLY A 206 48.02 17.63 31.15
CA GLY A 206 48.64 18.28 32.30
C GLY A 206 48.68 19.79 32.05
N THR A 207 48.87 20.60 33.09
CA THR A 207 48.76 22.06 33.00
C THR A 207 49.97 22.72 32.34
N GLU A 208 49.73 23.58 31.35
CA GLU A 208 50.59 24.74 31.09
C GLU A 208 49.74 25.90 30.55
N ALA A 209 50.06 27.14 30.95
CA ALA A 209 49.12 28.25 30.90
C ALA A 209 49.77 29.59 30.50
N VAL A 210 49.28 30.16 29.39
CA VAL A 210 49.27 31.59 28.99
C VAL A 210 50.65 32.30 28.83
N PRO A 211 50.78 33.38 28.03
CA PRO A 211 50.01 34.62 28.14
C PRO A 211 49.42 35.20 26.82
N ALA A 212 48.64 36.26 26.99
CA ALA A 212 47.97 37.02 25.93
C ALA A 212 48.66 38.37 25.65
N GLY A 213 48.37 38.94 24.47
CA GLY A 213 48.65 40.32 24.04
C GLY A 213 48.24 40.45 22.55
N ALA A 214 47.22 41.23 22.17
CA ALA A 214 47.21 42.70 22.04
C ALA A 214 48.16 43.19 20.90
N THR A 215 47.76 44.02 19.92
CA THR A 215 46.56 44.88 19.74
C THR A 215 46.56 45.51 18.33
N ALA A 216 45.39 46.00 17.84
CA ALA A 216 45.24 47.10 16.85
C ALA A 216 45.81 46.89 15.40
N ALA A 217 45.53 47.67 14.34
CA ALA A 217 44.39 48.50 13.85
C ALA A 217 44.78 48.97 12.40
N GLU A 218 44.02 49.70 11.54
CA GLU A 218 42.66 50.26 11.56
C GLU A 218 42.17 50.61 10.12
N GLY A 219 40.84 50.74 9.91
CA GLY A 219 40.25 51.74 8.99
C GLY A 219 40.10 51.40 7.48
N THR A 220 39.18 52.01 6.72
CA THR A 220 38.08 52.96 7.04
C THR A 220 37.12 53.13 5.86
N GLY A 221 35.82 53.32 6.15
CA GLY A 221 34.89 54.22 5.41
C GLY A 221 34.15 53.67 4.17
N GLY A 222 32.88 54.05 3.89
CA GLY A 222 31.92 54.86 4.67
C GLY A 222 30.61 55.12 3.88
N GLU A 223 29.53 55.45 4.61
CA GLU A 223 28.29 56.19 4.21
C GLU A 223 27.40 55.65 3.05
N GLU A 224 26.09 55.38 3.26
CA GLU A 224 24.92 56.30 3.28
C GLU A 224 24.51 56.89 1.89
N SER A 225 23.24 57.12 1.51
CA SER A 225 21.93 57.00 2.22
C SER A 225 20.76 56.84 1.19
N LYS A 226 19.53 56.64 1.71
CA LYS A 226 18.15 56.83 1.15
C LYS A 226 17.93 57.17 -0.35
N GLU A 227 16.90 56.56 -0.97
CA GLU A 227 15.57 57.19 -1.23
C GLU A 227 14.53 56.26 -1.92
N THR A 228 13.25 56.66 -1.87
CA THR A 228 12.02 56.12 -2.53
C THR A 228 11.02 57.30 -2.56
N PRO A 229 9.83 57.29 -3.23
CA PRO A 229 9.25 56.38 -4.23
C PRO A 229 8.58 57.12 -5.45
N GLY A 230 7.87 56.40 -6.33
CA GLY A 230 6.87 56.94 -7.28
C GLY A 230 6.55 55.94 -8.40
N GLN A 231 5.34 55.38 -8.56
CA GLN A 231 3.97 55.89 -8.78
C GLN A 231 3.56 55.92 -10.27
N GLY A 232 2.36 55.39 -10.55
CA GLY A 232 1.63 55.52 -11.83
C GLY A 232 1.96 54.45 -12.89
N THR A 233 1.02 53.95 -13.69
CA THR A 233 -0.45 54.14 -13.70
C THR A 233 -1.12 52.99 -14.46
N GLY A 234 -2.36 52.62 -14.14
CA GLY A 234 -3.23 51.91 -15.08
C GLY A 234 -3.67 52.83 -16.24
N PRO A 235 -4.47 52.33 -17.22
CA PRO A 235 -5.84 51.97 -16.88
C PRO A 235 -6.47 50.75 -17.59
N THR A 236 -7.58 50.33 -17.01
CA THR A 236 -8.65 49.45 -17.53
C THR A 236 -9.36 50.03 -18.76
N ILE A 237 -9.83 49.19 -19.71
CA ILE A 237 -11.25 49.09 -20.13
C ILE A 237 -11.54 47.85 -21.01
N GLU A 238 -12.77 47.34 -20.83
CA GLU A 238 -13.75 46.70 -21.74
C GLU A 238 -13.36 46.42 -23.21
N GLY A 239 -13.89 45.41 -23.93
CA GLY A 239 -15.06 44.55 -23.73
C GLY A 239 -15.75 44.27 -25.09
N ALA A 240 -16.65 43.27 -25.18
CA ALA A 240 -17.45 42.89 -26.38
C ALA A 240 -16.66 42.35 -27.61
N SER A 241 -17.25 41.69 -28.62
CA SER A 241 -18.42 40.77 -28.73
C SER A 241 -18.47 40.20 -30.17
N GLY A 242 -19.13 39.05 -30.38
CA GLY A 242 -19.52 38.54 -31.72
C GLY A 242 -18.45 37.73 -32.49
N SER A 243 -18.79 36.85 -33.44
CA SER A 243 -20.13 36.44 -33.94
C SER A 243 -20.08 35.05 -34.60
N VAL A 244 -21.23 34.36 -34.60
CA VAL A 244 -21.57 33.24 -35.51
C VAL A 244 -22.23 33.83 -36.77
N PRO A 245 -22.08 33.24 -37.97
CA PRO A 245 -23.18 32.46 -38.60
C PRO A 245 -22.68 31.09 -39.15
N ALA A 246 -23.48 30.00 -39.18
CA ALA A 246 -24.55 29.66 -40.14
C ALA A 246 -24.02 29.42 -41.58
N GLU A 247 -24.55 28.54 -42.43
CA GLU A 247 -25.58 27.49 -42.36
C GLU A 247 -25.36 26.55 -43.58
N GLY A 248 -25.88 25.31 -43.58
CA GLY A 248 -25.67 24.39 -44.72
C GLY A 248 -26.51 23.12 -44.63
N GLN A 249 -27.73 23.19 -45.16
CA GLN A 249 -28.78 22.16 -45.04
C GLN A 249 -28.69 21.06 -46.12
N SER A 250 -29.64 20.11 -46.07
CA SER A 250 -30.00 19.13 -47.14
C SER A 250 -29.17 17.82 -47.18
N SER A 251 -29.72 16.61 -47.39
CA SER A 251 -31.11 16.10 -47.30
C SER A 251 -31.20 14.59 -47.56
N ASN A 252 -31.66 13.80 -46.58
CA ASN A 252 -32.55 12.59 -46.65
C ASN A 252 -32.29 11.46 -47.72
N PRO A 253 -33.07 10.33 -47.79
CA PRO A 253 -32.44 8.99 -47.93
C PRO A 253 -32.99 8.08 -49.06
N ALA A 254 -32.31 6.96 -49.31
CA ALA A 254 -32.75 5.79 -50.08
C ALA A 254 -31.67 4.68 -49.98
N ALA A 255 -31.92 3.37 -50.07
CA ALA A 255 -33.16 2.56 -49.97
C ALA A 255 -32.77 1.10 -49.65
N GLU A 256 -33.77 0.26 -49.34
CA GLU A 256 -33.63 -1.18 -49.07
C GLU A 256 -33.40 -2.06 -50.31
N GLY A 257 -32.94 -3.30 -50.05
CA GLY A 257 -33.14 -4.49 -50.88
C GLY A 257 -31.94 -4.89 -51.75
N SER A 258 -31.70 -6.16 -52.08
CA SER A 258 -32.26 -7.48 -51.71
C SER A 258 -31.55 -8.49 -52.64
N GLU A 259 -31.59 -9.79 -52.33
CA GLU A 259 -31.09 -10.92 -53.16
C GLU A 259 -29.54 -11.00 -53.31
N ARG A 260 -28.89 -12.18 -53.22
CA ARG A 260 -29.35 -13.59 -53.24
C ARG A 260 -28.69 -14.42 -52.15
#